data_AF-A0A0U2VVW4-F1
#
_entry.id   AF-A0A0U2VVW4-F1
#
_cell.length_a   1.000
_cell.length_b   1.000
_cell.length_c   1.000
_cell.angle_alpha   90.00
_cell.angle_beta   90.00
_cell.angle_gamma   90.00
#
_symmetry.space_group_name_H-M   'P 1'
#
loop_
_entity.id
_entity.type
_entity.pdbx_description
1 polymer ?
#
loop_
_entity_poly.entity_id
_entity_poly.type
_entity_poly.pdbx_seq_one_letter_code
_entity_poly.pdbx_strand_id
1 'polypeptide(L)'
;MKKRKVILFTIALITMLFASIVNSQKSEAAQEIDMNNGAVFTFDSSGAWKRIYSGVYTFEAGRYGYADYSGEIQYAQATANSRSIQAAYVVKDRIFDFVGTYSPSDSYFNGDDKIWGYTVTQVNGLTPVFKTTVAITQGAYGTSLFVKANRSIVPNWAALPNVGNMSKVTIEPAYISMNLQ
;
A
#
# COMPACT_ATOMS: atom_id res chain seq x y z
N MET A 1 -54.39 0.33 25.05
CA MET A 1 -53.26 -0.62 24.78
C MET A 1 -52.91 -0.82 23.30
N LYS A 2 -53.82 -0.62 22.32
CA LYS A 2 -53.51 -0.87 20.89
C LYS A 2 -52.49 0.10 20.26
N LYS A 3 -52.50 1.39 20.63
CA LYS A 3 -51.60 2.42 20.04
C LYS A 3 -50.11 2.27 20.42
N ARG A 4 -49.78 1.78 21.62
CA ARG A 4 -48.39 1.54 22.06
C ARG A 4 -47.70 0.40 21.30
N LYS A 5 -48.45 -0.64 20.93
CA LYS A 5 -47.92 -1.79 20.18
C LYS A 5 -47.56 -1.43 18.74
N VAL A 6 -48.31 -0.52 18.12
CA VAL A 6 -48.04 -0.04 16.74
C VAL A 6 -46.74 0.77 16.69
N ILE A 7 -46.49 1.65 17.66
CA ILE A 7 -45.27 2.47 17.72
C ILE A 7 -44.02 1.63 17.95
N LEU A 8 -44.10 0.62 18.82
CA LEU A 8 -43.00 -0.33 19.05
C LEU A 8 -42.67 -1.14 17.79
N PHE A 9 -43.67 -1.48 16.98
CA PHE A 9 -43.48 -2.21 15.74
C PHE A 9 -42.80 -1.35 14.67
N THR A 10 -43.16 -0.06 14.55
CA THR A 10 -42.52 0.84 13.59
C THR A 10 -41.06 1.16 13.95
N ILE A 11 -40.73 1.33 15.23
CA ILE A 11 -39.34 1.59 15.65
C ILE A 11 -38.45 0.36 15.38
N ALA A 12 -38.94 -0.85 15.64
CA ALA A 12 -38.22 -2.09 15.36
C ALA A 12 -38.01 -2.33 13.85
N LEU A 13 -38.99 -1.93 13.02
CA LEU A 13 -38.89 -2.03 11.57
C LEU A 13 -37.85 -1.04 11.02
N ILE A 14 -37.82 0.18 11.56
CA ILE A 14 -36.85 1.21 11.19
C ILE A 14 -35.43 0.78 11.57
N THR A 15 -35.20 0.24 12.77
CA THR A 15 -33.87 -0.25 13.17
C THR A 15 -33.39 -1.45 12.36
N MET A 16 -34.28 -2.36 11.94
CA MET A 16 -33.92 -3.44 11.02
C MET A 16 -33.53 -2.93 9.63
N LEU A 17 -34.21 -1.89 9.13
CA LEU A 17 -33.87 -1.26 7.85
C LEU A 17 -32.54 -0.50 7.91
N PHE A 18 -32.23 0.18 9.02
CA PHE A 18 -30.91 0.81 9.19
C PHE A 18 -29.79 -0.21 9.40
N ALA A 19 -30.03 -1.29 10.14
CA ALA A 19 -29.05 -2.37 10.30
C ALA A 19 -28.78 -3.09 8.98
N SER A 20 -29.80 -3.30 8.14
CA SER A 20 -29.61 -3.90 6.81
C SER A 20 -28.93 -2.95 5.84
N ILE A 21 -29.18 -1.63 5.87
CA ILE A 21 -28.49 -0.64 5.03
C ILE A 21 -27.01 -0.48 5.43
N VAL A 22 -26.70 -0.50 6.73
CA VAL A 22 -25.31 -0.46 7.22
C VAL A 22 -24.55 -1.76 6.89
N ASN A 23 -25.23 -2.91 6.90
CA ASN A 23 -24.61 -4.18 6.47
C ASN A 23 -24.58 -4.38 4.94
N SER A 24 -25.47 -3.76 4.18
CA SER A 24 -25.47 -3.90 2.71
C SER A 24 -24.48 -2.96 2.02
N GLN A 25 -23.96 -1.93 2.70
CA GLN A 25 -22.72 -1.26 2.29
C GLN A 25 -21.45 -2.06 2.64
N LYS A 26 -21.55 -3.07 3.52
CA LYS A 26 -20.48 -4.06 3.75
C LYS A 26 -20.51 -5.23 2.75
N SER A 27 -21.43 -5.23 1.79
CA SER A 27 -21.58 -6.28 0.79
C SER A 27 -20.88 -5.92 -0.52
N GLU A 28 -19.58 -6.06 -0.50
CA GLU A 28 -18.84 -6.90 -1.43
C GLU A 28 -17.60 -7.29 -0.64
N ALA A 29 -17.66 -8.43 0.03
CA ALA A 29 -16.48 -9.01 0.66
C ALA A 29 -15.44 -9.13 -0.46
N ALA A 30 -14.44 -8.25 -0.45
CA ALA A 30 -13.29 -8.38 -1.32
C ALA A 30 -12.84 -9.83 -1.20
N GLN A 31 -12.88 -10.55 -2.32
CA GLN A 31 -12.59 -11.98 -2.39
C GLN A 31 -11.34 -12.24 -1.54
N GLU A 32 -11.44 -13.05 -0.48
CA GLU A 32 -10.32 -13.20 0.44
C GLU A 32 -9.09 -13.63 -0.36
N ILE A 33 -8.02 -12.83 -0.29
CA ILE A 33 -6.83 -13.10 -1.08
C ILE A 33 -6.08 -14.27 -0.45
N ASP A 34 -5.98 -15.38 -1.18
CA ASP A 34 -5.13 -16.50 -0.81
C ASP A 34 -3.67 -16.26 -1.22
N MET A 35 -2.92 -15.62 -0.33
CA MET A 35 -1.49 -15.36 -0.54
C MET A 35 -0.64 -16.64 -0.55
N ASN A 36 -1.15 -17.82 -0.20
CA ASN A 36 -0.34 -19.05 -0.28
C ASN A 36 -0.12 -19.48 -1.73
N ASN A 37 -1.13 -19.29 -2.59
CA ASN A 37 -1.05 -19.55 -4.02
C ASN A 37 -0.48 -18.37 -4.81
N GLY A 38 -0.38 -17.22 -4.15
CA GLY A 38 0.06 -15.96 -4.75
C GLY A 38 -1.05 -15.26 -5.51
N ALA A 39 -0.87 -13.96 -5.67
CA ALA A 39 -1.84 -13.08 -6.32
C ALA A 39 -1.12 -12.02 -7.15
N VAL A 40 -1.76 -11.62 -8.25
CA VAL A 40 -1.32 -10.51 -9.10
C VAL A 40 -2.31 -9.36 -8.93
N PHE A 41 -1.76 -8.18 -8.72
CA PHE A 41 -2.48 -6.94 -8.50
C PHE A 41 -2.08 -5.96 -9.59
N THR A 42 -3.06 -5.29 -10.17
CA THR A 42 -2.85 -4.26 -11.20
C THR A 42 -3.43 -2.93 -10.76
N PHE A 43 -2.89 -1.83 -11.26
CA PHE A 43 -3.34 -0.50 -10.88
C PHE A 43 -4.82 -0.27 -11.19
N ASP A 44 -5.58 0.11 -10.17
CA ASP A 44 -6.93 0.58 -10.34
C ASP A 44 -6.91 2.09 -10.60
N SER A 45 -6.88 2.44 -11.89
CA SER A 45 -6.94 3.83 -12.35
C SER A 45 -8.26 4.54 -12.02
N SER A 46 -9.28 3.83 -11.50
CA SER A 46 -10.56 4.41 -11.07
C SER A 46 -10.64 4.65 -9.55
N GLY A 47 -9.86 3.91 -8.75
CA GLY A 47 -9.90 3.91 -7.29
C GLY A 47 -9.48 5.21 -6.59
N ALA A 48 -9.68 5.34 -5.28
CA ALA A 48 -9.48 6.62 -4.60
C ALA A 48 -8.00 7.04 -4.43
N TRP A 49 -7.04 6.11 -4.57
CA TRP A 49 -5.65 6.33 -4.17
C TRP A 49 -4.72 6.25 -5.38
N LYS A 50 -4.35 7.41 -5.94
CA LYS A 50 -3.56 7.50 -7.19
C LYS A 50 -2.37 8.44 -7.10
N ARG A 51 -2.11 9.06 -5.95
CA ARG A 51 -1.04 10.04 -5.78
C ARG A 51 0.04 9.50 -4.86
N ILE A 52 1.29 9.81 -5.21
CA ILE A 52 2.46 9.41 -4.43
C ILE A 52 3.43 10.59 -4.33
N TYR A 53 4.13 10.66 -3.20
CA TYR A 53 5.23 11.59 -2.99
C TYR A 53 6.52 10.78 -2.90
N SER A 54 7.27 10.79 -3.99
CA SER A 54 8.49 10.00 -4.14
C SER A 54 9.62 10.83 -4.71
N GLY A 55 10.84 10.44 -4.39
CA GLY A 55 12.04 11.10 -4.89
C GLY A 55 13.28 10.25 -4.73
N VAL A 56 14.35 10.72 -5.36
CA VAL A 56 15.65 10.05 -5.36
C VAL A 56 16.72 11.08 -5.00
N TYR A 57 17.50 10.78 -3.96
CA TYR A 57 18.72 11.55 -3.71
C TYR A 57 19.82 11.13 -4.68
N THR A 58 20.48 12.12 -5.27
CA THR A 58 21.67 11.94 -6.10
C THR A 58 22.91 12.39 -5.35
N PHE A 59 24.02 11.70 -5.61
CA PHE A 59 25.33 12.07 -5.10
C PHE A 59 26.33 11.97 -6.25
N GLU A 60 26.68 13.12 -6.81
CA GLU A 60 27.62 13.23 -7.91
C GLU A 60 28.72 14.22 -7.53
N ALA A 61 29.98 13.82 -7.67
CA ALA A 61 31.15 14.66 -7.41
C ALA A 61 31.12 15.41 -6.05
N GLY A 62 30.60 14.78 -4.99
CA GLY A 62 30.52 15.37 -3.65
C GLY A 62 29.35 16.34 -3.44
N ARG A 63 28.47 16.53 -4.43
CA ARG A 63 27.29 17.39 -4.32
C ARG A 63 26.03 16.57 -4.12
N TYR A 64 25.17 17.05 -3.22
CA TYR A 64 23.87 16.45 -2.94
C TYR A 64 22.80 17.07 -3.82
N GLY A 65 22.03 16.21 -4.50
CA GLY A 65 20.84 16.59 -5.25
C GLY A 65 19.62 15.79 -4.79
N TYR A 66 18.44 16.32 -5.09
CA TYR A 66 17.17 15.63 -4.91
C TYR A 66 16.34 15.80 -6.17
N ALA A 67 15.96 14.67 -6.79
CA ALA A 67 15.03 14.65 -7.89
C ALA A 67 13.65 14.25 -7.36
N ASP A 68 12.69 15.17 -7.49
CA ASP A 68 11.30 14.96 -7.10
C ASP A 68 10.49 14.28 -8.22
N TYR A 69 9.85 13.17 -7.88
CA TYR A 69 8.96 12.42 -8.77
C TYR A 69 7.52 12.38 -8.24
N SER A 70 7.15 13.25 -7.30
CA SER A 70 5.80 13.31 -6.74
C SER A 70 4.75 13.62 -7.82
N GLY A 71 3.63 12.90 -7.82
CA GLY A 71 2.62 13.04 -8.86
C GLY A 71 1.54 11.96 -8.83
N GLU A 72 0.81 11.85 -9.94
CA GLU A 72 -0.16 10.78 -10.17
C GLU A 72 0.53 9.54 -10.73
N ILE A 73 0.16 8.39 -10.18
CA ILE A 73 0.59 7.07 -10.64
C ILE A 73 0.06 6.86 -12.06
N GLN A 74 0.97 6.58 -12.99
CA GLN A 74 0.65 6.22 -14.37
C GLN A 74 0.37 4.72 -14.49
N TYR A 75 1.06 3.91 -13.69
CA TYR A 75 0.96 2.46 -13.67
C TYR A 75 1.44 1.92 -12.33
N ALA A 76 0.88 0.81 -11.88
CA ALA A 76 1.36 0.03 -10.77
C ALA A 76 1.00 -1.45 -10.95
N GLN A 77 1.84 -2.32 -10.42
CA GLN A 77 1.61 -3.75 -10.39
C GLN A 77 2.27 -4.35 -9.16
N ALA A 78 1.70 -5.40 -8.62
CA ALA A 78 2.37 -6.23 -7.62
C ALA A 78 2.05 -7.70 -7.83
N THR A 79 3.05 -8.56 -7.66
CA THR A 79 2.89 -10.00 -7.55
C THR A 79 3.38 -10.38 -6.17
N ALA A 80 2.51 -10.95 -5.34
CA ALA A 80 2.80 -11.22 -3.94
C ALA A 80 2.31 -12.59 -3.50
N ASN A 81 3.00 -13.19 -2.53
CA ASN A 81 2.57 -14.40 -1.84
C ASN A 81 3.04 -14.38 -0.37
N SER A 82 2.83 -15.45 0.38
CA SER A 82 3.21 -15.56 1.80
C SER A 82 4.73 -15.62 2.06
N ARG A 83 5.57 -15.43 1.03
CA ARG A 83 7.04 -15.47 1.12
C ARG A 83 7.69 -14.20 0.58
N SER A 84 7.18 -13.65 -0.51
CA SER A 84 7.82 -12.54 -1.21
C SER A 84 6.82 -11.64 -1.94
N ILE A 85 7.31 -10.46 -2.32
CA ILE A 85 6.63 -9.53 -3.21
C ILE A 85 7.60 -9.02 -4.26
N GLN A 86 7.09 -8.85 -5.48
CA GLN A 86 7.64 -7.95 -6.47
C GLN A 86 6.57 -6.91 -6.78
N ALA A 87 6.86 -5.64 -6.58
CA ALA A 87 5.92 -4.56 -6.84
C ALA A 87 6.61 -3.45 -7.62
N ALA A 88 5.90 -2.78 -8.50
CA ALA A 88 6.41 -1.63 -9.21
C ALA A 88 5.32 -0.57 -9.35
N TYR A 89 5.74 0.70 -9.39
CA TYR A 89 4.90 1.78 -9.86
C TYR A 89 5.68 2.75 -10.74
N VAL A 90 4.94 3.50 -11.57
CA VAL A 90 5.47 4.52 -12.47
C VAL A 90 4.81 5.86 -12.17
N VAL A 91 5.63 6.89 -12.01
CA VAL A 91 5.19 8.27 -11.81
C VAL A 91 6.17 9.21 -12.52
N LYS A 92 5.66 10.17 -13.31
CA LYS A 92 6.48 11.06 -14.14
C LYS A 92 7.55 10.30 -14.94
N ASP A 93 7.15 9.20 -15.57
CA ASP A 93 8.00 8.30 -16.39
C ASP A 93 9.14 7.63 -15.62
N ARG A 94 9.19 7.77 -14.29
CA ARG A 94 10.14 7.09 -13.42
C ARG A 94 9.53 5.82 -12.86
N ILE A 95 10.21 4.71 -13.09
CA ILE A 95 9.87 3.40 -12.51
C ILE A 95 10.55 3.25 -11.15
N PHE A 96 9.76 2.82 -10.17
CA PHE A 96 10.21 2.33 -8.88
C PHE A 96 9.77 0.87 -8.75
N ASP A 97 10.73 -0.05 -8.85
CA ASP A 97 10.57 -1.50 -8.73
C ASP A 97 11.12 -1.96 -7.38
N PHE A 98 10.38 -2.83 -6.71
CA PHE A 98 10.62 -3.28 -5.34
C PHE A 98 10.61 -4.80 -5.31
N VAL A 99 11.63 -5.37 -4.67
CA VAL A 99 11.64 -6.79 -4.29
C VAL A 99 11.72 -6.86 -2.79
N GLY A 100 10.85 -7.67 -2.19
CA GLY A 100 10.76 -7.80 -0.74
C GLY A 100 10.43 -9.21 -0.27
N THR A 101 10.73 -9.46 1.00
CA THR A 101 10.42 -10.70 1.70
C THR A 101 9.30 -10.46 2.71
N TYR A 102 8.45 -11.47 2.88
CA TYR A 102 7.34 -11.43 3.83
C TYR A 102 7.84 -11.11 5.24
N SER A 103 7.13 -10.22 5.93
CA SER A 103 7.46 -9.74 7.27
C SER A 103 6.29 -10.06 8.20
N PRO A 104 6.38 -11.14 9.01
CA PRO A 104 5.34 -11.48 9.97
C PRO A 104 5.04 -10.35 10.96
N SER A 105 6.06 -9.56 11.34
CA SER A 105 5.89 -8.44 12.27
C SER A 105 5.18 -7.24 11.65
N ASP A 106 5.23 -7.09 10.32
CA ASP A 106 4.53 -6.03 9.59
C ASP A 106 3.20 -6.52 8.99
N SER A 107 2.81 -7.77 9.27
CA SER A 107 1.57 -8.39 8.77
C SER A 107 0.59 -8.59 9.92
N TYR A 108 -0.56 -7.94 9.83
CA TYR A 108 -1.53 -7.88 10.92
C TYR A 108 -2.92 -7.53 10.41
N PHE A 109 -3.91 -7.70 11.27
CA PHE A 109 -5.26 -7.19 11.05
C PHE A 109 -5.40 -5.82 11.72
N ASN A 110 -5.97 -4.86 11.00
CA ASN A 110 -6.32 -3.55 11.52
C ASN A 110 -7.84 -3.35 11.38
N GLY A 111 -8.59 -3.78 12.39
CA GLY A 111 -10.05 -3.87 12.26
C GLY A 111 -10.43 -4.92 11.22
N ASP A 112 -11.21 -4.51 10.22
CA ASP A 112 -11.65 -5.37 9.11
C ASP A 112 -10.57 -5.47 7.99
N ASP A 113 -9.49 -4.69 8.08
CA ASP A 113 -8.45 -4.66 7.06
C ASP A 113 -7.37 -5.73 7.33
N LYS A 114 -7.05 -6.54 6.33
CA LYS A 114 -5.97 -7.54 6.35
C LYS A 114 -4.74 -6.98 5.65
N ILE A 115 -3.61 -6.94 6.36
CA ILE A 115 -2.36 -6.35 5.86
C ILE A 115 -1.29 -7.44 5.73
N TRP A 116 -0.76 -7.59 4.52
CA TRP A 116 0.40 -8.44 4.21
C TRP A 116 1.62 -7.57 4.02
N GLY A 117 2.47 -7.51 5.04
CA GLY A 117 3.66 -6.66 5.07
C GLY A 117 4.91 -7.36 4.52
N TYR A 118 5.73 -6.60 3.80
CA TYR A 118 6.99 -7.05 3.23
C TYR A 118 8.11 -6.05 3.55
N THR A 119 9.25 -6.58 4.00
CA THR A 119 10.48 -5.81 4.08
C THR A 119 11.16 -5.82 2.71
N VAL A 120 11.40 -4.65 2.14
CA VAL A 120 12.04 -4.52 0.83
C VAL A 120 13.55 -4.71 0.95
N THR A 121 14.08 -5.61 0.14
CA THR A 121 15.51 -5.93 0.06
C THR A 121 16.19 -5.25 -1.12
N GLN A 122 15.43 -4.91 -2.17
CA GLN A 122 15.93 -4.21 -3.35
C GLN A 122 14.93 -3.16 -3.85
N VAL A 123 15.47 -2.04 -4.32
CA VAL A 123 14.74 -1.01 -5.07
C VAL A 123 15.50 -0.72 -6.35
N ASN A 124 14.87 -0.92 -7.51
CA ASN A 124 15.49 -0.86 -8.84
C ASN A 124 16.79 -1.70 -8.91
N GLY A 125 16.77 -2.90 -8.32
CA GLY A 125 17.91 -3.82 -8.27
C GLY A 125 19.01 -3.47 -7.26
N LEU A 126 18.88 -2.38 -6.49
CA LEU A 126 19.89 -1.94 -5.52
C LEU A 126 19.40 -2.08 -4.08
N THR A 127 20.31 -2.39 -3.15
CA THR A 127 19.99 -2.41 -1.71
C THR A 127 19.53 -1.01 -1.26
N PRO A 128 18.37 -0.89 -0.60
CA PRO A 128 17.88 0.40 -0.15
C PRO A 128 18.67 0.90 1.06
N VAL A 129 19.03 2.18 1.06
CA VAL A 129 19.65 2.85 2.22
C VAL A 129 18.62 3.08 3.32
N PHE A 130 17.39 3.39 2.92
CA PHE A 130 16.27 3.64 3.81
C PHE A 130 15.45 2.37 4.01
N LYS A 131 15.00 2.10 5.24
CA LYS A 131 14.06 1.01 5.49
C LYS A 131 12.80 1.23 4.65
N THR A 132 12.61 0.36 3.68
CA THR A 132 11.51 0.41 2.72
C THR A 132 10.56 -0.75 3.01
N THR A 133 9.28 -0.43 3.08
CA THR A 133 8.19 -1.36 3.37
C THR A 133 7.18 -1.26 2.24
N VAL A 134 6.74 -2.43 1.79
CA VAL A 134 5.61 -2.57 0.87
C VAL A 134 4.59 -3.47 1.54
N ALA A 135 3.30 -3.19 1.38
CA ALA A 135 2.26 -4.08 1.87
C ALA A 135 1.09 -4.15 0.89
N ILE A 136 0.42 -5.31 0.89
CA ILE A 136 -0.91 -5.45 0.28
C ILE A 136 -1.94 -5.32 1.39
N THR A 137 -2.81 -4.31 1.29
CA THR A 137 -3.92 -4.10 2.21
C THR A 137 -5.22 -4.44 1.52
N GLN A 138 -5.97 -5.38 2.10
CA GLN A 138 -7.33 -5.71 1.68
C GLN A 138 -8.29 -5.21 2.76
N GLY A 139 -9.19 -4.30 2.40
CA GLY A 139 -10.02 -3.62 3.40
C GLY A 139 -11.30 -3.01 2.84
N ALA A 140 -11.94 -2.19 3.68
CA ALA A 140 -13.24 -1.57 3.38
C ALA A 140 -13.24 -0.66 2.13
N TYR A 141 -12.06 -0.17 1.72
CA TYR A 141 -11.87 0.67 0.53
C TYR A 141 -11.31 -0.09 -0.68
N GLY A 142 -11.38 -1.42 -0.66
CA GLY A 142 -10.83 -2.31 -1.67
C GLY A 142 -9.40 -2.74 -1.39
N THR A 143 -8.74 -3.24 -2.43
CA THR A 143 -7.34 -3.67 -2.36
C THR A 143 -6.41 -2.51 -2.69
N SER A 144 -5.34 -2.37 -1.93
CA SER A 144 -4.33 -1.34 -2.17
C SER A 144 -2.92 -1.84 -1.93
N LEU A 145 -1.98 -1.25 -2.67
CA LEU A 145 -0.54 -1.38 -2.45
C LEU A 145 -0.10 -0.20 -1.58
N PHE A 146 0.30 -0.48 -0.34
CA PHE A 146 0.96 0.48 0.52
C PHE A 146 2.47 0.48 0.23
N VAL A 147 3.06 1.66 0.06
CA VAL A 147 4.50 1.81 -0.14
C VAL A 147 5.03 2.91 0.77
N LYS A 148 6.18 2.65 1.40
CA LYS A 148 6.85 3.61 2.27
C LYS A 148 8.36 3.36 2.25
N ALA A 149 9.15 4.42 2.08
CA ALA A 149 10.59 4.39 2.32
C ALA A 149 10.90 5.43 3.39
N ASN A 150 11.05 4.97 4.64
CA ASN A 150 11.22 5.85 5.80
C ASN A 150 12.44 6.75 5.62
N ARG A 151 12.23 8.06 5.54
CA ARG A 151 13.30 9.01 5.81
C ARG A 151 13.64 8.91 7.30
N SER A 152 14.73 8.22 7.62
CA SER A 152 15.48 8.53 8.84
C SER A 152 16.43 9.69 8.53
N ILE A 153 17.06 10.26 9.56
CA ILE A 153 18.11 11.30 9.49
C ILE A 153 18.97 11.07 8.24
N VAL A 154 19.25 12.14 7.48
CA VAL A 154 20.06 12.07 6.24
C VAL A 154 21.29 11.20 6.54
N PRO A 155 21.43 10.03 5.91
CA PRO A 155 22.52 9.12 6.21
C PRO A 155 23.84 9.86 6.04
N ASN A 156 24.82 9.62 6.91
CA ASN A 156 26.18 10.09 6.66
C ASN A 156 26.72 9.34 5.43
N TRP A 157 26.43 9.85 4.24
CA TRP A 157 26.72 9.20 2.97
C TRP A 157 28.21 8.93 2.78
N ALA A 158 29.07 9.77 3.38
CA ALA A 158 30.52 9.59 3.37
C ALA A 158 30.98 8.38 4.20
N ALA A 159 30.17 7.92 5.15
CA ALA A 159 30.46 6.75 5.97
C ALA A 159 29.88 5.44 5.40
N LEU A 160 29.04 5.52 4.36
CA LEU A 160 28.43 4.33 3.74
C LEU A 160 29.36 3.75 2.66
N PRO A 161 29.78 2.47 2.78
CA PRO A 161 30.58 1.83 1.75
C PRO A 161 29.76 1.67 0.47
N ASN A 162 30.39 1.93 -0.68
CA ASN A 162 29.78 1.74 -2.01
C ASN A 162 28.43 2.44 -2.19
N VAL A 163 28.25 3.62 -1.55
CA VAL A 163 27.01 4.41 -1.57
C VAL A 163 26.49 4.73 -2.98
N GLY A 164 27.38 4.75 -3.98
CA GLY A 164 27.01 4.90 -5.39
C GLY A 164 26.11 3.78 -5.92
N ASN A 165 26.22 2.58 -5.34
CA ASN A 165 25.53 1.36 -5.74
C ASN A 165 24.34 1.02 -4.84
N MET A 166 23.83 2.00 -4.08
CA MET A 166 22.68 1.81 -3.20
C MET A 166 21.48 2.64 -3.67
N SER A 167 20.27 2.14 -3.42
CA SER A 167 19.06 2.91 -3.68
C SER A 167 18.84 3.95 -2.58
N LYS A 168 18.63 5.20 -3.00
CA LYS A 168 18.45 6.38 -2.14
C LYS A 168 17.04 6.95 -2.28
N VAL A 169 16.09 6.06 -2.56
CA VAL A 169 14.68 6.37 -2.78
C VAL A 169 14.03 6.77 -1.47
N THR A 170 13.27 7.86 -1.49
CA THR A 170 12.38 8.27 -0.41
C THR A 170 10.95 8.30 -0.90
N ILE A 171 10.04 7.77 -0.08
CA ILE A 171 8.62 7.65 -0.41
C ILE A 171 7.86 7.95 0.88
N GLU A 172 7.07 9.03 0.87
CA GLU A 172 6.12 9.27 1.95
C GLU A 172 5.09 8.15 1.98
N PRO A 173 4.57 7.75 3.16
CA PRO A 173 3.56 6.70 3.25
C PRO A 173 2.40 6.98 2.29
N ALA A 174 2.19 6.09 1.34
CA ALA A 174 1.15 6.22 0.34
C ALA A 174 0.50 4.87 0.08
N TYR A 175 -0.78 4.90 -0.28
CA TYR A 175 -1.46 3.74 -0.83
C TYR A 175 -1.76 4.01 -2.30
N ILE A 176 -1.79 2.93 -3.07
CA ILE A 176 -2.13 2.93 -4.49
C ILE A 176 -3.29 1.94 -4.65
N SER A 177 -4.41 2.37 -5.23
CA SER A 177 -5.57 1.50 -5.47
C SER A 177 -5.21 0.40 -6.47
N MET A 178 -5.61 -0.83 -6.18
CA MET A 178 -5.28 -2.01 -6.99
C MET A 178 -6.50 -2.91 -7.22
N ASN A 179 -6.56 -3.54 -8.39
CA ASN A 179 -7.47 -4.64 -8.70
C ASN A 179 -6.73 -5.98 -8.57
N LEU A 180 -7.40 -6.98 -8.02
CA LEU A 180 -6.96 -8.38 -8.12
C LEU A 180 -7.21 -8.85 -9.56
N GLN A 181 -6.22 -9.51 -10.17
CA GLN A 181 -6.31 -10.06 -11.52
C GLN A 181 -6.86 -11.49 -11.53
#